data_AF-S3BLK0-F1
#
_entry.id   AF-S3BLK0-F1
#
_cell.length_a   1.000
_cell.length_b   1.000
_cell.length_c   1.000
_cell.angle_alpha   90.00
_cell.angle_beta   90.00
_cell.angle_gamma   90.00
#
_symmetry.space_group_name_H-M   'P 1'
#
loop_
_entity.id
_entity.type
_entity.pdbx_description
1 polymer ?
#
loop_
_entity_poly.entity_id
_entity_poly.type
_entity_poly.pdbx_seq_one_letter_code
_entity_poly.pdbx_strand_id
1 'polypeptide(L)'
;MGAKVWSTAAVVIAAAAAAGAGIVTWEGRVWDEHAQDLASYKEAPVKTVIFTETARTWRTRAFTVEVELLNGLKMVWQGGAEFGLGTKTKASLDLTQGIGAQIAADKSVEGFGDELVIETSITGTVKPVVWRLNPITYRAPENAFVCQAEAASITGEKSGQDIDARFVLGGWSCRTAEEIAANAPSTESMKDLRAEIRVGEKPIADFTFTSGPFVSGELSGDGTRAAFISARSAGPASEDKDGKAAQRWDERVELSVTNPKTGGESASEIGLDLTITNLSEAFLTDLQTATQETAVNPDAAFRVLGIWSRAFMKDGIALNLTDARYVRGKDAAHLKGAFAYKAADPNAQGQELARGASWGTFELAIPQALIAKQTAAVYTASGDLRLIDGVYQSKLEIFENACFVNGNYKGNPIALLSLF
;
A
#
# COMPACT_ATOMS: atom_id res chain seq x y z
N MET A 1 -22.49 -57.66 14.08
CA MET A 1 -23.91 -57.75 13.71
C MET A 1 -24.51 -56.38 13.98
N GLY A 2 -24.95 -55.58 13.02
CA GLY A 2 -25.57 -55.94 11.77
C GLY A 2 -26.74 -54.96 11.61
N ALA A 3 -26.78 -54.26 10.49
CA ALA A 3 -28.02 -53.89 9.83
C ALA A 3 -29.07 -53.00 10.56
N LYS A 4 -28.81 -52.37 11.71
CA LYS A 4 -29.82 -51.50 12.37
C LYS A 4 -29.45 -50.05 12.71
N VAL A 5 -28.19 -49.64 12.57
CA VAL A 5 -27.82 -48.19 12.64
C VAL A 5 -27.50 -47.65 11.25
N TRP A 6 -26.89 -48.49 10.41
CA TRP A 6 -26.64 -48.24 8.99
C TRP A 6 -27.92 -48.22 8.15
N SER A 7 -29.02 -48.79 8.65
CA SER A 7 -30.36 -48.65 8.05
C SER A 7 -31.02 -47.30 8.34
N THR A 8 -30.56 -46.57 9.36
CA THR A 8 -31.10 -45.25 9.74
C THR A 8 -30.41 -44.13 8.96
N ALA A 9 -29.12 -44.29 8.67
CA ALA A 9 -28.38 -43.39 7.77
C ALA A 9 -28.91 -43.44 6.33
N ALA A 10 -29.30 -44.64 5.86
CA ALA A 10 -29.95 -44.82 4.56
C ALA A 10 -31.34 -44.14 4.45
N VAL A 11 -32.00 -43.87 5.59
CA VAL A 11 -33.31 -43.17 5.66
C VAL A 11 -33.14 -41.64 5.71
N VAL A 12 -32.09 -41.11 6.35
CA VAL A 12 -31.79 -39.65 6.33
C VAL A 12 -31.37 -39.20 4.93
N ILE A 13 -30.59 -40.03 4.24
CA ILE A 13 -30.15 -39.83 2.85
C ILE A 13 -31.32 -39.95 1.86
N ALA A 14 -32.35 -40.75 2.18
CA ALA A 14 -33.59 -40.85 1.39
C ALA A 14 -34.50 -39.64 1.55
N ALA A 15 -34.41 -38.91 2.66
CA ALA A 15 -34.99 -37.59 2.74
C ALA A 15 -34.02 -36.54 2.17
N ALA A 16 -33.35 -36.78 1.04
CA ALA A 16 -32.60 -35.73 0.34
C ALA A 16 -33.50 -34.68 -0.35
N ALA A 17 -34.81 -34.93 -0.43
CA ALA A 17 -35.83 -33.89 -0.57
C ALA A 17 -35.98 -33.02 0.71
N ALA A 18 -35.66 -33.60 1.87
CA ALA A 18 -35.33 -32.90 3.11
C ALA A 18 -33.82 -32.55 3.25
N ALA A 19 -32.92 -32.95 2.33
CA ALA A 19 -31.53 -32.47 2.32
C ALA A 19 -31.46 -31.06 1.79
N GLY A 20 -32.34 -30.67 0.87
CA GLY A 20 -32.52 -29.25 0.53
C GLY A 20 -32.90 -28.42 1.76
N ALA A 21 -33.72 -28.93 2.69
CA ALA A 21 -34.08 -28.22 3.93
C ALA A 21 -33.01 -28.37 5.03
N GLY A 22 -32.41 -29.55 5.18
CA GLY A 22 -31.41 -29.89 6.21
C GLY A 22 -30.03 -29.27 5.95
N ILE A 23 -29.60 -29.21 4.69
CA ILE A 23 -28.38 -28.48 4.28
C ILE A 23 -28.63 -26.99 4.47
N VAL A 24 -29.78 -26.48 4.03
CA VAL A 24 -30.17 -25.08 4.21
C VAL A 24 -30.27 -24.68 5.69
N THR A 25 -30.82 -25.53 6.57
CA THR A 25 -30.89 -25.21 8.00
C THR A 25 -29.53 -25.27 8.68
N TRP A 26 -28.63 -26.16 8.26
CA TRP A 26 -27.24 -26.18 8.73
C TRP A 26 -26.48 -24.93 8.27
N GLU A 27 -26.53 -24.60 6.98
CA GLU A 27 -25.93 -23.39 6.39
C GLU A 27 -26.47 -22.12 7.06
N GLY A 28 -27.78 -22.06 7.27
CA GLY A 28 -28.43 -20.96 7.97
C GLY A 28 -27.99 -20.82 9.42
N ARG A 29 -27.75 -21.93 10.13
CA ARG A 29 -27.24 -21.90 11.51
C ARG A 29 -25.80 -21.40 11.56
N VAL A 30 -24.93 -21.91 10.70
CA VAL A 30 -23.51 -21.47 10.62
C VAL A 30 -23.44 -19.99 10.26
N TRP A 31 -24.30 -19.54 9.33
CA TRP A 31 -24.42 -18.12 9.01
C TRP A 31 -24.92 -17.29 10.20
N ASP A 32 -25.95 -17.76 10.92
CA ASP A 32 -26.47 -17.08 12.11
C ASP A 32 -25.39 -16.96 13.21
N GLU A 33 -24.54 -17.98 13.40
CA GLU A 33 -23.37 -17.95 14.31
C GLU A 33 -22.36 -16.87 13.87
N HIS A 34 -21.98 -16.82 12.58
CA HIS A 34 -21.08 -15.78 12.06
C HIS A 34 -21.67 -14.36 12.10
N ALA A 35 -22.99 -14.21 11.92
CA ALA A 35 -23.66 -12.92 12.04
C ALA A 35 -23.63 -12.39 13.49
N GLN A 36 -23.70 -13.29 14.47
CA GLN A 36 -23.51 -12.95 15.88
C GLN A 36 -22.06 -12.57 16.19
N ASP A 37 -21.09 -13.31 15.65
CA ASP A 37 -19.67 -12.97 15.77
C ASP A 37 -19.39 -11.58 15.21
N LEU A 38 -19.97 -11.23 14.05
CA LEU A 38 -19.84 -9.91 13.45
C LEU A 38 -20.35 -8.79 14.37
N ALA A 39 -21.50 -8.99 15.03
CA ALA A 39 -22.06 -8.03 15.98
C ALA A 39 -21.18 -7.85 17.24
N SER A 40 -20.29 -8.81 17.52
CA SER A 40 -19.34 -8.74 18.63
C SER A 40 -18.02 -8.04 18.27
N TYR A 41 -17.81 -7.69 16.99
CA TYR A 41 -16.58 -7.06 16.51
C TYR A 41 -16.37 -5.66 17.10
N LYS A 42 -15.18 -5.42 17.66
CA LYS A 42 -14.84 -4.18 18.39
C LYS A 42 -13.41 -3.69 18.18
N GLU A 43 -12.77 -4.06 17.07
CA GLU A 43 -11.42 -3.57 16.80
C GLU A 43 -11.44 -2.18 16.17
N ALA A 44 -10.50 -1.33 16.55
CA ALA A 44 -10.36 0.00 15.96
C ALA A 44 -10.15 -0.10 14.44
N PRO A 45 -10.76 0.79 13.63
CA PRO A 45 -11.47 2.02 14.01
C PRO A 45 -12.98 1.83 14.30
N VAL A 46 -13.49 0.60 14.40
CA VAL A 46 -14.90 0.32 14.63
C VAL A 46 -15.26 0.52 16.10
N LYS A 47 -16.30 1.32 16.35
CA LYS A 47 -16.85 1.55 17.69
C LYS A 47 -17.91 0.51 18.03
N THR A 48 -18.85 0.30 17.13
CA THR A 48 -19.97 -0.64 17.29
C THR A 48 -20.39 -1.22 15.94
N VAL A 49 -20.82 -2.48 15.97
CA VAL A 49 -21.52 -3.13 14.87
C VAL A 49 -22.86 -3.60 15.38
N ILE A 50 -23.94 -3.24 14.68
CA ILE A 50 -25.29 -3.67 14.99
C ILE A 50 -25.80 -4.48 13.81
N PHE A 51 -26.00 -5.76 14.03
CA PHE A 51 -26.66 -6.66 13.08
C PHE A 51 -28.15 -6.76 13.43
N THR A 52 -29.02 -6.49 12.47
CA THR A 52 -30.48 -6.61 12.63
C THR A 52 -31.03 -7.52 11.54
N GLU A 53 -31.64 -8.64 11.92
CA GLU A 53 -32.41 -9.44 10.98
C GLU A 53 -33.78 -8.80 10.74
N THR A 54 -34.11 -8.52 9.49
CA THR A 54 -35.35 -7.83 9.09
C THR A 54 -36.42 -8.78 8.57
N ALA A 55 -36.01 -9.92 8.00
CA ALA A 55 -36.91 -10.99 7.62
C ALA A 55 -36.19 -12.35 7.57
N ARG A 56 -36.95 -13.43 7.76
CA ARG A 56 -36.42 -14.80 7.77
C ARG A 56 -37.37 -15.76 7.07
N THR A 57 -36.82 -16.57 6.18
CA THR A 57 -37.47 -17.80 5.73
C THR A 57 -36.57 -18.98 6.06
N TRP A 58 -36.99 -20.20 5.73
CA TRP A 58 -36.09 -21.34 5.88
C TRP A 58 -34.89 -21.25 4.92
N ARG A 59 -35.02 -20.66 3.72
CA ARG A 59 -33.94 -20.51 2.70
C ARG A 59 -33.23 -19.18 2.69
N THR A 60 -33.77 -18.17 3.36
CA THR A 60 -33.25 -16.82 3.25
C THR A 60 -33.20 -16.09 4.59
N ARG A 61 -32.29 -15.13 4.66
CA ARG A 61 -32.25 -14.08 5.68
C ARG A 61 -32.27 -12.75 4.94
N ALA A 62 -33.03 -11.78 5.43
CA ALA A 62 -32.85 -10.38 5.08
C ALA A 62 -32.35 -9.67 6.34
N PHE A 63 -31.42 -8.75 6.18
CA PHE A 63 -30.75 -8.11 7.30
C PHE A 63 -30.31 -6.70 6.97
N THR A 64 -29.98 -5.98 8.05
CA THR A 64 -29.29 -4.70 8.03
C THR A 64 -28.06 -4.82 8.92
N VAL A 65 -26.92 -4.31 8.45
CA VAL A 65 -25.69 -4.16 9.24
C VAL A 65 -25.40 -2.67 9.37
N GLU A 66 -25.34 -2.20 10.59
CA GLU A 66 -24.91 -0.84 10.91
C GLU A 66 -23.52 -0.89 11.55
N VAL A 67 -22.61 -0.07 11.04
CA VAL A 67 -21.26 0.11 11.58
C VAL A 67 -21.11 1.58 11.95
N GLU A 68 -20.82 1.83 13.23
CA GLU A 68 -20.40 3.15 13.71
C GLU A 68 -18.89 3.12 13.95
N LEU A 69 -18.19 4.09 13.38
CA LEU A 69 -16.76 4.28 13.60
C LEU A 69 -16.50 5.18 14.80
N LEU A 70 -15.28 5.13 15.36
CA LEU A 70 -14.89 5.96 16.51
C LEU A 70 -15.00 7.47 16.25
N ASN A 71 -14.92 7.89 14.98
CA ASN A 71 -15.11 9.29 14.57
C ASN A 71 -16.59 9.71 14.43
N GLY A 72 -17.53 8.82 14.73
CA GLY A 72 -18.98 9.06 14.62
C GLY A 72 -19.58 8.85 13.23
N LEU A 73 -18.77 8.43 12.23
CA LEU A 73 -19.29 8.06 10.91
C LEU A 73 -20.14 6.78 11.03
N LYS A 74 -21.36 6.84 10.49
CA LYS A 74 -22.29 5.71 10.46
C LYS A 74 -22.46 5.19 9.03
N MET A 75 -22.30 3.89 8.86
CA MET A 75 -22.49 3.19 7.59
C MET A 75 -23.53 2.09 7.78
N VAL A 76 -24.51 2.00 6.89
CA VAL A 76 -25.62 1.05 6.99
C VAL A 76 -25.70 0.28 5.68
N TRP A 77 -25.61 -1.04 5.75
CA TRP A 77 -25.82 -1.92 4.61
C TRP A 77 -27.11 -2.71 4.80
N GLN A 78 -27.85 -2.90 3.72
CA GLN A 78 -28.99 -3.79 3.66
C GLN A 78 -28.66 -4.96 2.75
N GLY A 79 -29.09 -6.15 3.13
CA GLY A 79 -28.70 -7.35 2.41
C GLY A 79 -29.59 -8.54 2.65
N GLY A 80 -29.24 -9.62 1.96
CA GLY A 80 -29.85 -10.92 2.15
C GLY A 80 -28.87 -12.05 1.97
N ALA A 81 -29.13 -13.15 2.65
CA ALA A 81 -28.43 -14.41 2.48
C ALA A 81 -29.39 -15.45 1.89
N GLU A 82 -28.91 -16.22 0.92
CA GLU A 82 -29.60 -17.36 0.32
C GLU A 82 -28.82 -18.65 0.59
N PHE A 83 -29.54 -19.73 0.88
CA PHE A 83 -28.98 -21.05 1.23
C PHE A 83 -29.49 -22.12 0.26
N GLY A 84 -28.73 -23.22 0.08
CA GLY A 84 -29.19 -24.34 -0.74
C GLY A 84 -28.10 -25.24 -1.30
N LEU A 85 -26.93 -24.69 -1.61
CA LEU A 85 -25.75 -25.40 -2.13
C LEU A 85 -24.47 -24.64 -1.73
N GLY A 86 -24.42 -24.19 -0.49
CA GLY A 86 -23.58 -23.11 0.00
C GLY A 86 -24.41 -21.85 0.28
N THR A 87 -23.80 -20.92 0.99
CA THR A 87 -24.41 -19.65 1.34
C THR A 87 -24.00 -18.57 0.36
N LYS A 88 -24.94 -17.75 -0.10
CA LYS A 88 -24.66 -16.53 -0.84
C LYS A 88 -25.23 -15.34 -0.09
N THR A 89 -24.37 -14.54 0.50
CA THR A 89 -24.72 -13.29 1.15
C THR A 89 -24.44 -12.13 0.21
N LYS A 90 -25.42 -11.26 0.03
CA LYS A 90 -25.29 -10.00 -0.69
C LYS A 90 -25.67 -8.85 0.22
N ALA A 91 -24.94 -7.75 0.19
CA ALA A 91 -25.32 -6.52 0.88
C ALA A 91 -24.88 -5.30 0.06
N SER A 92 -25.65 -4.22 0.15
CA SER A 92 -25.36 -2.93 -0.49
C SER A 92 -25.63 -1.81 0.50
N LEU A 93 -24.92 -0.70 0.34
CA LEU A 93 -25.09 0.48 1.18
C LEU A 93 -26.51 1.03 1.05
N ASP A 94 -27.14 1.30 2.20
CA ASP A 94 -28.44 1.92 2.27
C ASP A 94 -28.34 3.42 1.97
N LEU A 95 -28.79 3.80 0.77
CA LEU A 95 -28.79 5.19 0.31
C LEU A 95 -29.81 6.09 1.03
N THR A 96 -30.53 5.57 2.01
CA THR A 96 -31.47 6.34 2.85
C THR A 96 -30.96 6.59 4.27
N GLN A 97 -29.82 6.00 4.66
CA GLN A 97 -29.27 6.10 6.02
C GLN A 97 -27.76 6.34 6.04
N GLY A 98 -27.26 6.88 7.17
CA GLY A 98 -25.82 7.05 7.40
C GLY A 98 -25.11 7.82 6.27
N ILE A 99 -23.92 7.36 5.88
CA ILE A 99 -23.17 7.92 4.75
C ILE A 99 -23.89 7.72 3.41
N GLY A 100 -24.70 6.66 3.24
CA GLY A 100 -25.45 6.43 2.01
C GLY A 100 -26.46 7.54 1.72
N ALA A 101 -27.15 8.02 2.76
CA ALA A 101 -28.04 9.19 2.64
C ALA A 101 -27.28 10.46 2.22
N GLN A 102 -26.05 10.64 2.71
CA GLN A 102 -25.22 11.79 2.36
C GLN A 102 -24.81 11.72 0.89
N ILE A 103 -24.38 10.55 0.41
CA ILE A 103 -24.04 10.32 -1.00
C ILE A 103 -25.27 10.54 -1.90
N ALA A 104 -26.44 10.04 -1.51
CA ALA A 104 -27.66 10.19 -2.30
C ALA A 104 -28.18 11.65 -2.34
N ALA A 105 -27.96 12.40 -1.26
CA ALA A 105 -28.30 13.82 -1.20
C ALA A 105 -27.29 14.69 -1.98
N ASP A 106 -26.07 14.21 -2.17
CA ASP A 106 -25.03 14.90 -2.91
C ASP A 106 -25.28 14.83 -4.42
N LYS A 107 -25.80 15.93 -4.96
CA LYS A 107 -26.08 16.08 -6.40
C LYS A 107 -24.83 16.06 -7.27
N SER A 108 -23.63 16.13 -6.68
CA SER A 108 -22.39 15.97 -7.42
C SER A 108 -22.08 14.51 -7.76
N VAL A 109 -22.66 13.54 -7.05
CA VAL A 109 -22.37 12.11 -7.27
C VAL A 109 -23.49 11.46 -8.11
N GLU A 110 -23.10 10.86 -9.23
CA GLU A 110 -23.98 10.11 -10.12
C GLU A 110 -23.49 8.65 -10.24
N GLY A 111 -24.42 7.69 -10.26
CA GLY A 111 -24.12 6.29 -10.56
C GLY A 111 -23.62 5.44 -9.39
N PHE A 112 -23.54 6.01 -8.17
CA PHE A 112 -23.11 5.25 -6.99
C PHE A 112 -24.00 4.04 -6.74
N GLY A 113 -23.36 2.89 -6.58
CA GLY A 113 -23.98 1.65 -6.14
C GLY A 113 -22.90 0.63 -5.87
N ASP A 114 -23.03 -0.09 -4.77
CA ASP A 114 -22.07 -1.10 -4.34
C ASP A 114 -22.77 -2.46 -4.11
N GLU A 115 -21.99 -3.53 -4.16
CA GLU A 115 -22.46 -4.88 -3.83
C GLU A 115 -21.33 -5.66 -3.16
N LEU A 116 -21.49 -5.93 -1.87
CA LEU A 116 -20.70 -6.92 -1.14
C LEU A 116 -21.28 -8.31 -1.38
N VAL A 117 -20.44 -9.27 -1.75
CA VAL A 117 -20.80 -10.66 -2.01
C VAL A 117 -19.87 -11.58 -1.22
N ILE A 118 -20.47 -12.42 -0.39
CA ILE A 118 -19.78 -13.48 0.35
C ILE A 118 -20.43 -14.79 -0.06
N GLU A 119 -19.65 -15.71 -0.61
CA GLU A 119 -20.12 -17.03 -1.03
C GLU A 119 -19.38 -18.12 -0.26
N THR A 120 -20.09 -19.15 0.17
CA THR A 120 -19.50 -20.39 0.69
C THR A 120 -19.93 -21.58 -0.18
N SER A 121 -19.12 -22.63 -0.23
CA SER A 121 -19.51 -23.91 -0.85
C SER A 121 -20.33 -24.77 0.11
N ILE A 122 -20.92 -25.86 -0.41
CA ILE A 122 -21.60 -26.90 0.37
C ILE A 122 -20.71 -27.47 1.48
N THR A 123 -19.39 -27.51 1.27
CA THR A 123 -18.41 -28.02 2.24
C THR A 123 -17.99 -26.97 3.28
N GLY A 124 -18.62 -25.79 3.27
CA GLY A 124 -18.28 -24.66 4.15
C GLY A 124 -17.03 -23.90 3.73
N THR A 125 -16.48 -24.16 2.53
CA THR A 125 -15.30 -23.44 2.04
C THR A 125 -15.73 -22.04 1.62
N VAL A 126 -15.16 -21.03 2.25
CA VAL A 126 -15.39 -19.62 1.93
C VAL A 126 -14.70 -19.29 0.60
N LYS A 127 -15.47 -18.77 -0.37
CA LYS A 127 -14.92 -18.16 -1.59
C LYS A 127 -14.38 -16.77 -1.25
N PRO A 128 -13.51 -16.18 -2.08
CA PRO A 128 -13.06 -14.81 -1.88
C PRO A 128 -14.25 -13.86 -1.71
N VAL A 129 -14.20 -13.05 -0.65
CA VAL A 129 -15.18 -11.98 -0.40
C VAL A 129 -14.98 -10.94 -1.49
N VAL A 130 -16.04 -10.54 -2.18
CA VAL A 130 -15.95 -9.55 -3.26
C VAL A 130 -16.84 -8.37 -2.93
N TRP A 131 -16.28 -7.17 -2.82
CA TRP A 131 -17.02 -5.92 -2.79
C TRP A 131 -16.86 -5.22 -4.13
N ARG A 132 -17.97 -4.91 -4.81
CA ARG A 132 -17.98 -4.24 -6.12
C ARG A 132 -18.54 -2.83 -5.97
N LEU A 133 -18.02 -1.92 -6.77
CA LEU A 133 -18.51 -0.56 -6.92
C LEU A 133 -18.79 -0.30 -8.39
N ASN A 134 -19.99 0.23 -8.68
CA ASN A 134 -20.35 0.69 -10.01
C ASN A 134 -19.51 1.89 -10.44
N PRO A 135 -19.42 2.16 -11.76
CA PRO A 135 -18.85 3.41 -12.24
C PRO A 135 -19.56 4.61 -11.62
N ILE A 136 -18.78 5.59 -11.16
CA ILE A 136 -19.25 6.80 -10.51
C ILE A 136 -18.79 8.01 -11.30
N THR A 137 -19.69 8.99 -11.44
CA THR A 137 -19.37 10.31 -11.95
C THR A 137 -19.49 11.31 -10.80
N TYR A 138 -18.44 12.09 -10.58
CA TYR A 138 -18.41 13.17 -9.60
C TYR A 138 -18.31 14.52 -10.34
N ARG A 139 -19.24 15.42 -10.08
CA ARG A 139 -19.29 16.77 -10.66
C ARG A 139 -18.97 17.81 -9.60
N ALA A 140 -17.72 18.24 -9.53
CA ALA A 140 -17.28 19.25 -8.59
C ALA A 140 -17.94 20.61 -8.92
N PRO A 141 -18.86 21.14 -8.08
CA PRO A 141 -19.60 22.35 -8.43
C PRO A 141 -18.72 23.61 -8.46
N GLU A 142 -17.69 23.64 -7.62
CA GLU A 142 -16.84 24.81 -7.39
C GLU A 142 -15.87 25.07 -8.55
N ASN A 143 -15.37 24.00 -9.18
CA ASN A 143 -14.28 24.05 -10.15
C ASN A 143 -14.69 23.52 -11.54
N ALA A 144 -15.98 23.22 -11.76
CA ALA A 144 -16.54 22.70 -13.00
C ALA A 144 -15.85 21.43 -13.55
N PHE A 145 -15.22 20.64 -12.68
CA PHE A 145 -14.64 19.35 -13.06
C PHE A 145 -15.71 18.25 -13.08
N VAL A 146 -15.61 17.37 -14.06
CA VAL A 146 -16.33 16.10 -14.11
C VAL A 146 -15.30 14.98 -14.04
N CYS A 147 -15.26 14.32 -12.88
CA CYS A 147 -14.46 13.14 -12.64
C CYS A 147 -15.29 11.88 -12.87
N GLN A 148 -14.73 10.91 -13.56
CA GLN A 148 -15.35 9.62 -13.80
C GLN A 148 -14.39 8.55 -13.30
N ALA A 149 -14.86 7.70 -12.40
CA ALA A 149 -14.17 6.47 -12.02
C ALA A 149 -14.96 5.28 -12.59
N GLU A 150 -14.22 4.37 -13.21
CA GLU A 150 -14.78 3.13 -13.73
C GLU A 150 -15.12 2.17 -12.58
N ALA A 151 -15.65 1.00 -12.91
CA ALA A 151 -15.98 0.00 -11.90
C ALA A 151 -14.75 -0.38 -11.07
N ALA A 152 -14.97 -0.57 -9.77
CA ALA A 152 -13.95 -1.03 -8.85
C ALA A 152 -14.38 -2.31 -8.13
N SER A 153 -13.40 -3.06 -7.64
CA SER A 153 -13.65 -4.21 -6.79
C SER A 153 -12.56 -4.41 -5.76
N ILE A 154 -12.94 -4.80 -4.55
CA ILE A 154 -12.05 -5.33 -3.51
C ILE A 154 -12.36 -6.81 -3.36
N THR A 155 -11.32 -7.64 -3.40
CA THR A 155 -11.41 -9.08 -3.15
C THR A 155 -10.58 -9.41 -1.92
N GLY A 156 -11.16 -10.06 -0.92
CA GLY A 156 -10.47 -10.55 0.26
C GLY A 156 -10.46 -12.07 0.31
N GLU A 157 -9.28 -12.67 0.49
CA GLU A 157 -9.11 -14.12 0.60
C GLU A 157 -8.22 -14.45 1.80
N LYS A 158 -8.57 -15.53 2.51
CA LYS A 158 -7.72 -16.08 3.56
C LYS A 158 -6.86 -17.20 2.97
N SER A 159 -5.55 -17.07 3.03
CA SER A 159 -4.59 -18.08 2.56
C SER A 159 -3.77 -18.58 3.76
N GLY A 160 -4.19 -19.70 4.34
CA GLY A 160 -3.60 -20.20 5.59
C GLY A 160 -3.91 -19.26 6.76
N GLN A 161 -2.88 -18.65 7.34
CA GLN A 161 -3.00 -17.62 8.39
C GLN A 161 -3.01 -16.19 7.84
N ASP A 162 -2.65 -16.01 6.56
CA ASP A 162 -2.56 -14.69 5.94
C ASP A 162 -3.90 -14.26 5.32
N ILE A 163 -4.09 -12.95 5.23
CA ILE A 163 -5.19 -12.28 4.55
C ILE A 163 -4.63 -11.53 3.35
N ASP A 164 -5.07 -11.92 2.16
CA ASP A 164 -4.77 -11.25 0.90
C ASP A 164 -5.98 -10.39 0.49
N ALA A 165 -5.76 -9.09 0.35
CA ALA A 165 -6.74 -8.13 -0.14
C ALA A 165 -6.27 -7.55 -1.48
N ARG A 166 -7.11 -7.64 -2.51
CA ARG A 166 -6.84 -7.12 -3.86
C ARG A 166 -7.86 -6.08 -4.24
N PHE A 167 -7.43 -4.85 -4.48
CA PHE A 167 -8.21 -3.77 -5.06
C PHE A 167 -7.93 -3.65 -6.56
N VAL A 168 -8.99 -3.46 -7.35
CA VAL A 168 -8.90 -3.18 -8.79
C VAL A 168 -9.83 -2.01 -9.09
N LEU A 169 -9.37 -1.05 -9.88
CA LEU A 169 -10.17 0.03 -10.46
C LEU A 169 -9.82 0.15 -11.94
N GLY A 170 -10.83 0.06 -12.82
CA GLY A 170 -10.61 0.09 -14.27
C GLY A 170 -9.90 1.36 -14.76
N GLY A 171 -10.20 2.49 -14.12
CA GLY A 171 -9.51 3.75 -14.31
C GLY A 171 -10.28 4.91 -13.70
N TRP A 172 -9.65 6.08 -13.68
CA TRP A 172 -10.32 7.33 -13.41
C TRP A 172 -9.82 8.43 -14.34
N SER A 173 -10.64 9.44 -14.57
CA SER A 173 -10.27 10.65 -15.31
C SER A 173 -11.04 11.84 -14.79
N CYS A 174 -10.44 13.02 -14.77
CA CYS A 174 -11.08 14.27 -14.39
C CYS A 174 -10.90 15.30 -15.49
N ARG A 175 -12.02 15.78 -16.05
CA ARG A 175 -12.03 16.77 -17.13
C ARG A 175 -12.70 18.07 -16.68
N THR A 176 -12.13 19.19 -17.07
CA THR A 176 -12.72 20.53 -17.01
C THR A 176 -13.89 20.65 -18.00
N ALA A 177 -14.73 21.66 -17.80
CA ALA A 177 -15.78 22.01 -18.75
C ALA A 177 -15.23 22.34 -20.15
N GLU A 178 -14.06 22.97 -20.23
CA GLU A 178 -13.38 23.33 -21.48
C GLU A 178 -12.93 22.09 -22.25
N GLU A 179 -12.29 21.13 -21.58
CA GLU A 179 -11.88 19.86 -22.19
C GLU A 179 -13.09 19.08 -22.68
N ILE A 180 -14.19 19.07 -21.92
CA ILE A 180 -15.43 18.40 -22.32
C ILE A 180 -16.02 19.08 -23.57
N ALA A 181 -16.11 20.42 -23.58
CA ALA A 181 -16.65 21.17 -24.71
C ALA A 181 -15.78 21.03 -25.98
N ALA A 182 -14.46 20.97 -25.82
CA ALA A 182 -13.50 20.79 -26.90
C ALA A 182 -13.29 19.33 -27.33
N ASN A 183 -13.88 18.37 -26.61
CA ASN A 183 -13.58 16.93 -26.72
C ASN A 183 -12.07 16.64 -26.64
N ALA A 184 -11.39 17.35 -25.74
CA ALA A 184 -9.97 17.20 -25.49
C ALA A 184 -9.68 16.01 -24.55
N PRO A 185 -8.48 15.41 -24.62
CA PRO A 185 -8.03 14.43 -23.64
C PRO A 185 -7.98 15.03 -22.24
N SER A 186 -8.18 14.19 -21.23
CA SER A 186 -8.06 14.55 -19.81
C SER A 186 -6.62 14.85 -19.43
N THR A 187 -6.35 15.97 -18.74
CA THR A 187 -5.04 16.24 -18.14
C THR A 187 -4.79 15.46 -16.84
N GLU A 188 -5.85 14.88 -16.25
CA GLU A 188 -5.75 14.03 -15.07
C GLU A 188 -6.45 12.71 -15.36
N SER A 189 -5.71 11.61 -15.45
CA SER A 189 -6.27 10.27 -15.63
C SER A 189 -5.30 9.17 -15.27
N MET A 190 -5.82 8.00 -14.91
CA MET A 190 -5.04 6.78 -14.69
C MET A 190 -5.88 5.56 -14.99
N LYS A 191 -5.30 4.53 -15.59
CA LYS A 191 -5.99 3.30 -15.98
C LYS A 191 -5.44 2.07 -15.28
N ASP A 192 -6.24 1.01 -15.27
CA ASP A 192 -5.87 -0.34 -14.84
C ASP A 192 -5.21 -0.37 -13.44
N LEU A 193 -5.77 0.38 -12.49
CA LEU A 193 -5.22 0.46 -11.15
C LEU A 193 -5.44 -0.87 -10.43
N ARG A 194 -4.38 -1.39 -9.82
CA ARG A 194 -4.43 -2.61 -9.00
C ARG A 194 -3.59 -2.40 -7.76
N ALA A 195 -4.15 -2.71 -6.61
CA ALA A 195 -3.40 -2.79 -5.36
C ALA A 195 -3.59 -4.18 -4.74
N GLU A 196 -2.52 -4.73 -4.18
CA GLU A 196 -2.53 -5.98 -3.41
C GLU A 196 -1.89 -5.71 -2.05
N ILE A 197 -2.59 -6.10 -1.00
CA ILE A 197 -2.13 -6.03 0.39
C ILE A 197 -2.15 -7.46 0.92
N ARG A 198 -1.02 -7.91 1.46
CA ARG A 198 -0.92 -9.16 2.20
C ARG A 198 -0.60 -8.86 3.65
N VAL A 199 -1.53 -9.21 4.53
CA VAL A 199 -1.37 -9.12 5.98
C VAL A 199 -1.20 -10.54 6.50
N GLY A 200 -0.11 -10.81 7.21
CA GLY A 200 0.17 -12.13 7.75
C GLY A 200 0.69 -12.07 9.18
N GLU A 201 1.48 -13.07 9.57
CA GLU A 201 2.15 -13.09 10.89
C GLU A 201 3.25 -12.02 11.04
N LYS A 202 3.63 -11.34 9.94
CA LYS A 202 4.64 -10.28 9.95
C LYS A 202 4.02 -8.98 10.51
N PRO A 203 4.80 -8.16 11.25
CA PRO A 203 4.33 -6.84 11.71
C PRO A 203 4.19 -5.81 10.58
N ILE A 204 4.74 -6.10 9.39
CA ILE A 204 4.68 -5.24 8.20
C ILE A 204 3.91 -5.98 7.11
N ALA A 205 2.91 -5.32 6.53
CA ALA A 205 2.15 -5.85 5.41
C ALA A 205 2.93 -5.68 4.10
N ASP A 206 2.89 -6.70 3.23
CA ASP A 206 3.39 -6.54 1.88
C ASP A 206 2.34 -5.76 1.06
N PHE A 207 2.77 -4.73 0.33
CA PHE A 207 1.91 -3.90 -0.52
C PHE A 207 2.46 -3.85 -1.93
N THR A 208 1.61 -4.01 -2.93
CA THR A 208 1.96 -3.74 -4.32
C THR A 208 0.86 -2.93 -4.98
N PHE A 209 1.22 -1.82 -5.60
CA PHE A 209 0.38 -1.01 -6.45
C PHE A 209 0.93 -0.99 -7.87
N THR A 210 0.04 -1.14 -8.84
CA THR A 210 0.35 -0.98 -10.27
C THR A 210 -0.73 -0.17 -10.96
N SER A 211 -0.34 0.59 -11.98
CA SER A 211 -1.26 1.25 -12.90
C SER A 211 -0.80 1.05 -14.34
N GLY A 212 -1.74 1.16 -15.27
CA GLY A 212 -1.50 1.33 -16.70
C GLY A 212 -1.28 2.81 -17.05
N PRO A 213 -1.62 3.23 -18.29
CA PRO A 213 -1.36 4.58 -18.75
C PRO A 213 -1.99 5.65 -17.85
N PHE A 214 -1.24 6.73 -17.63
CA PHE A 214 -1.67 7.84 -16.78
C PHE A 214 -1.19 9.20 -17.31
N VAL A 215 -1.89 10.25 -16.90
CA VAL A 215 -1.56 11.66 -17.12
C VAL A 215 -1.88 12.41 -15.83
N SER A 216 -0.95 13.24 -15.36
CA SER A 216 -1.16 14.17 -14.26
C SER A 216 -0.38 15.45 -14.55
N GLY A 217 -1.11 16.51 -14.92
CA GLY A 217 -0.55 17.74 -15.46
C GLY A 217 0.37 17.48 -16.67
N GLU A 218 1.64 17.86 -16.53
CA GLU A 218 2.67 17.68 -17.56
C GLU A 218 3.31 16.28 -17.53
N LEU A 219 3.09 15.50 -16.48
CA LEU A 219 3.64 14.16 -16.32
C LEU A 219 2.68 13.13 -16.92
N SER A 220 3.20 12.24 -17.76
CA SER A 220 2.47 11.07 -18.24
C SER A 220 3.37 9.85 -18.31
N GLY A 221 2.79 8.66 -18.41
CA GLY A 221 3.53 7.42 -18.60
C GLY A 221 2.61 6.27 -18.97
N ASP A 222 3.21 5.14 -19.33
CA ASP A 222 2.48 3.94 -19.75
C ASP A 222 2.13 3.02 -18.56
N GLY A 223 2.72 3.27 -17.40
CA GLY A 223 2.41 2.55 -16.17
C GLY A 223 3.27 2.96 -15.00
N THR A 224 2.77 2.68 -13.80
CA THR A 224 3.52 2.84 -12.55
C THR A 224 3.53 1.52 -11.78
N ARG A 225 4.58 1.30 -11.00
CA ARG A 225 4.64 0.24 -9.99
C ARG A 225 5.23 0.81 -8.71
N ALA A 226 4.58 0.51 -7.59
CA ALA A 226 5.11 0.73 -6.25
C ALA A 226 4.95 -0.57 -5.46
N ALA A 227 6.03 -1.16 -4.96
CA ALA A 227 5.98 -2.37 -4.16
C ALA A 227 6.79 -2.20 -2.87
N PHE A 228 6.22 -2.61 -1.76
CA PHE A 228 6.80 -2.61 -0.43
C PHE A 228 6.70 -4.04 0.06
N ILE A 229 7.85 -4.71 0.15
CA ILE A 229 7.92 -6.15 0.38
C ILE A 229 8.84 -6.38 1.58
N SER A 230 8.32 -6.96 2.63
CA SER A 230 9.07 -7.23 3.86
C SER A 230 9.52 -8.68 3.94
N ALA A 231 10.77 -8.88 4.32
CA ALA A 231 11.37 -10.19 4.56
C ALA A 231 12.04 -10.22 5.93
N ARG A 232 12.11 -11.39 6.56
CA ARG A 232 12.93 -11.56 7.77
C ARG A 232 14.40 -11.34 7.41
N SER A 233 15.09 -10.50 8.17
CA SER A 233 16.51 -10.27 7.98
C SER A 233 17.30 -11.52 8.38
N ALA A 234 18.37 -11.82 7.62
CA ALA A 234 19.33 -12.87 7.97
C ALA A 234 20.45 -12.39 8.92
N GLY A 235 20.36 -11.14 9.42
CA GLY A 235 21.40 -10.48 10.20
C GLY A 235 21.66 -11.12 11.57
N PRO A 236 22.80 -10.78 12.22
CA PRO A 236 23.12 -11.32 13.53
C PRO A 236 22.03 -10.95 14.54
N ALA A 237 21.53 -11.95 15.27
CA ALA A 237 20.53 -11.75 16.30
C ALA A 237 21.09 -10.81 17.38
N SER A 238 20.58 -9.59 17.45
CA SER A 238 20.70 -8.78 18.68
C SER A 238 19.77 -9.39 19.72
N GLU A 239 20.22 -9.54 20.96
CA GLU A 239 19.34 -9.96 22.04
C GLU A 239 18.30 -8.86 22.34
N ASP A 240 17.04 -9.26 22.52
CA ASP A 240 16.00 -8.40 23.07
C ASP A 240 16.25 -8.15 24.57
N LYS A 241 15.35 -7.38 25.21
CA LYS A 241 15.47 -7.05 26.64
C LYS A 241 15.40 -8.28 27.55
N ASP A 242 14.95 -9.43 27.03
CA ASP A 242 14.78 -10.70 27.75
C ASP A 242 15.86 -11.73 27.37
N GLY A 243 16.89 -11.34 26.60
CA GLY A 243 17.98 -12.24 26.18
C GLY A 243 17.60 -13.21 25.06
N LYS A 244 16.49 -13.00 24.35
CA LYS A 244 16.10 -13.79 23.17
C LYS A 244 16.55 -13.09 21.89
N ALA A 245 16.75 -13.85 20.82
CA ALA A 245 17.03 -13.28 19.50
C ALA A 245 15.88 -12.35 19.06
N ALA A 246 16.14 -11.04 19.03
CA ALA A 246 15.17 -10.07 18.53
C ALA A 246 14.93 -10.29 17.04
N GLN A 247 13.67 -10.44 16.64
CA GLN A 247 13.32 -10.56 15.22
C GLN A 247 13.55 -9.21 14.52
N ARG A 248 14.14 -9.28 13.33
CA ARG A 248 14.43 -8.12 12.46
C ARG A 248 13.85 -8.36 11.07
N TRP A 249 13.48 -7.26 10.43
CA TRP A 249 12.88 -7.24 9.10
C TRP A 249 13.65 -6.29 8.19
N ASP A 250 13.75 -6.68 6.92
CA ASP A 250 14.21 -5.82 5.83
C ASP A 250 13.01 -5.54 4.94
N GLU A 251 12.83 -4.27 4.58
CA GLU A 251 11.76 -3.82 3.70
C GLU A 251 12.35 -3.34 2.38
N ARG A 252 11.98 -4.01 1.29
CA ARG A 252 12.33 -3.60 -0.06
C ARG A 252 11.24 -2.72 -0.64
N VAL A 253 11.63 -1.56 -1.13
CA VAL A 253 10.78 -0.58 -1.78
C VAL A 253 11.19 -0.48 -3.25
N GLU A 254 10.31 -0.91 -4.15
CA GLU A 254 10.46 -0.77 -5.59
C GLU A 254 9.48 0.28 -6.11
N LEU A 255 9.98 1.35 -6.70
CA LEU A 255 9.19 2.33 -7.43
C LEU A 255 9.64 2.34 -8.89
N SER A 256 8.70 2.37 -9.83
CA SER A 256 9.05 2.57 -11.23
C SER A 256 7.91 3.20 -12.02
N VAL A 257 8.28 3.96 -13.04
CA VAL A 257 7.41 4.56 -14.03
C VAL A 257 7.93 4.17 -15.41
N THR A 258 7.06 3.59 -16.21
CA THR A 258 7.35 3.13 -17.57
C THR A 258 7.03 4.22 -18.58
N ASN A 259 7.94 4.45 -19.51
CA ASN A 259 7.86 5.47 -20.55
C ASN A 259 7.41 6.87 -20.06
N PRO A 260 7.98 7.41 -18.96
CA PRO A 260 7.55 8.68 -18.44
C PRO A 260 7.87 9.82 -19.40
N LYS A 261 6.97 10.80 -19.47
CA LYS A 261 7.11 12.02 -20.27
C LYS A 261 6.79 13.23 -19.40
N THR A 262 7.62 14.26 -19.47
CA THR A 262 7.43 15.54 -18.77
C THR A 262 8.19 16.63 -19.50
N GLY A 263 7.60 17.83 -19.65
CA GLY A 263 8.29 18.99 -20.25
C GLY A 263 8.86 18.76 -21.65
N GLY A 264 8.28 17.85 -22.45
CA GLY A 264 8.78 17.46 -23.78
C GLY A 264 9.93 16.46 -23.77
N GLU A 265 10.42 16.05 -22.60
CA GLU A 265 11.37 14.95 -22.45
C GLU A 265 10.65 13.62 -22.24
N SER A 266 11.29 12.54 -22.67
CA SER A 266 10.81 11.18 -22.45
C SER A 266 11.94 10.27 -22.04
N ALA A 267 11.68 9.40 -21.06
CA ALA A 267 12.53 8.28 -20.72
C ALA A 267 11.84 6.97 -21.11
N SER A 268 12.58 5.88 -21.18
CA SER A 268 12.04 4.51 -21.26
C SER A 268 11.58 4.03 -19.88
N GLU A 269 12.31 4.41 -18.83
CA GLU A 269 11.97 4.06 -17.46
C GLU A 269 12.61 5.04 -16.48
N ILE A 270 11.91 5.35 -15.39
CA ILE A 270 12.50 5.91 -14.18
C ILE A 270 12.17 4.95 -13.05
N GLY A 271 13.19 4.53 -12.30
CA GLY A 271 13.03 3.51 -11.26
C GLY A 271 13.87 3.78 -10.02
N LEU A 272 13.42 3.26 -8.89
CA LEU A 272 14.10 3.29 -7.59
C LEU A 272 13.90 1.94 -6.90
N ASP A 273 15.00 1.34 -6.46
CA ASP A 273 15.04 0.13 -5.64
C ASP A 273 15.84 0.44 -4.38
N LEU A 274 15.14 0.41 -3.24
CA LEU A 274 15.64 0.76 -1.93
C LEU A 274 15.39 -0.42 -0.98
N THR A 275 16.36 -0.74 -0.13
CA THR A 275 16.15 -1.67 0.98
C THR A 275 16.42 -0.97 2.30
N ILE A 276 15.39 -0.91 3.15
CA ILE A 276 15.53 -0.49 4.55
C ILE A 276 15.82 -1.75 5.35
N THR A 277 16.99 -1.80 5.99
CA THR A 277 17.42 -3.00 6.72
C THR A 277 17.28 -2.83 8.23
N ASN A 278 17.19 -3.97 8.92
CA ASN A 278 17.36 -4.07 10.37
C ASN A 278 16.22 -3.42 11.18
N LEU A 279 14.99 -3.45 10.65
CA LEU A 279 13.78 -2.97 11.31
C LEU A 279 13.40 -3.93 12.46
N SER A 280 13.48 -3.47 13.70
CA SER A 280 13.05 -4.27 14.85
C SER A 280 11.55 -4.17 15.08
N GLU A 281 10.95 -5.22 15.66
CA GLU A 281 9.54 -5.20 16.06
C GLU A 281 9.23 -4.06 17.04
N ALA A 282 10.16 -3.77 17.97
CA ALA A 282 10.04 -2.65 18.89
C ALA A 282 10.01 -1.29 18.15
N PHE A 283 10.89 -1.10 17.16
CA PHE A 283 10.90 0.11 16.33
C PHE A 283 9.59 0.28 15.57
N LEU A 284 9.09 -0.80 14.94
CA LEU A 284 7.83 -0.78 14.18
C LEU A 284 6.64 -0.45 15.07
N THR A 285 6.59 -1.02 16.27
CA THR A 285 5.53 -0.78 17.26
C THR A 285 5.55 0.68 17.74
N ASP A 286 6.73 1.20 18.07
CA ASP A 286 6.91 2.60 18.48
C ASP A 286 6.51 3.56 17.36
N LEU A 287 6.91 3.26 16.12
CA LEU A 287 6.59 4.06 14.94
C LEU A 287 5.08 4.06 14.64
N GLN A 288 4.43 2.90 14.70
CA GLN A 288 2.99 2.78 14.48
C GLN A 288 2.21 3.59 15.52
N THR A 289 2.56 3.45 16.80
CA THR A 289 1.93 4.18 17.90
C THR A 289 2.09 5.69 17.71
N ALA A 290 3.31 6.16 17.44
CA ALA A 290 3.57 7.57 17.20
C ALA A 290 2.84 8.11 15.96
N THR A 291 2.73 7.31 14.89
CA THR A 291 2.03 7.69 13.65
C THR A 291 0.53 7.83 13.88
N GLN A 292 -0.10 6.90 14.60
CA GLN A 292 -1.52 7.02 14.94
C GLN A 292 -1.82 8.27 15.77
N GLU A 293 -0.92 8.66 16.67
CA GLU A 293 -1.04 9.91 17.42
C GLU A 293 -0.97 11.15 16.54
N THR A 294 -0.25 11.13 15.41
CA THR A 294 -0.16 12.30 14.50
C THR A 294 -1.50 12.72 13.91
N ALA A 295 -2.44 11.77 13.77
CA ALA A 295 -3.79 12.06 13.30
C ALA A 295 -4.59 12.97 14.25
N VAL A 296 -4.20 13.02 15.53
CA VAL A 296 -4.88 13.80 16.57
C VAL A 296 -3.98 14.85 17.24
N ASN A 297 -2.66 14.76 17.06
CA ASN A 297 -1.68 15.67 17.64
C ASN A 297 -0.51 15.92 16.66
N PRO A 298 -0.46 17.09 16.02
CA PRO A 298 0.62 17.46 15.11
C PRO A 298 2.04 17.41 15.73
N ASP A 299 2.17 17.67 17.04
CA ASP A 299 3.47 17.61 17.73
C ASP A 299 4.02 16.17 17.83
N ALA A 300 3.18 15.15 17.63
CA ALA A 300 3.63 13.76 17.55
C ALA A 300 4.55 13.51 16.35
N ALA A 301 4.54 14.38 15.33
CA ALA A 301 5.47 14.29 14.20
C ALA A 301 6.94 14.41 14.65
N PHE A 302 7.23 15.24 15.66
CA PHE A 302 8.58 15.33 16.23
C PHE A 302 9.00 14.04 16.95
N ARG A 303 8.05 13.30 17.54
CA ARG A 303 8.34 11.98 18.12
C ARG A 303 8.69 10.97 17.05
N VAL A 304 7.96 10.95 15.93
CA VAL A 304 8.28 10.11 14.76
C VAL A 304 9.70 10.38 14.27
N LEU A 305 10.07 11.65 14.09
CA LEU A 305 11.43 12.04 13.72
C LEU A 305 12.48 11.56 14.74
N GLY A 306 12.19 11.70 16.03
CA GLY A 306 13.06 11.22 17.11
C GLY A 306 13.25 9.70 17.12
N ILE A 307 12.21 8.93 16.80
CA ILE A 307 12.26 7.46 16.68
C ILE A 307 13.20 7.07 15.53
N TRP A 308 12.98 7.65 14.34
CA TRP A 308 13.85 7.41 13.17
C TRP A 308 15.30 7.82 13.43
N SER A 309 15.52 8.99 14.02
CA SER A 309 16.86 9.49 14.34
C SER A 309 17.62 8.54 15.27
N ARG A 310 16.98 8.08 16.35
CA ARG A 310 17.58 7.10 17.27
C ARG A 310 17.86 5.77 16.57
N ALA A 311 16.91 5.27 15.81
CA ALA A 311 17.04 3.96 15.17
C ALA A 311 18.13 3.95 14.09
N PHE A 312 18.29 5.05 13.36
CA PHE A 312 19.38 5.24 12.41
C PHE A 312 20.76 5.28 13.11
N MET A 313 20.90 6.06 14.19
CA MET A 313 22.20 6.25 14.85
C MET A 313 22.61 5.11 15.80
N LYS A 314 21.64 4.43 16.43
CA LYS A 314 21.91 3.45 17.50
C LYS A 314 21.55 2.03 17.11
N ASP A 315 20.42 1.85 16.44
CA ASP A 315 19.87 0.52 16.18
C ASP A 315 20.38 -0.06 14.86
N GLY A 316 21.16 0.71 14.09
CA GLY A 316 21.81 0.28 12.87
C GLY A 316 20.84 0.12 11.70
N ILE A 317 19.74 0.87 11.68
CA ILE A 317 18.90 0.96 10.48
C ILE A 317 19.72 1.61 9.37
N ALA A 318 19.69 1.01 8.18
CA ALA A 318 20.32 1.55 6.99
C ALA A 318 19.33 1.60 5.83
N LEU A 319 19.46 2.64 5.02
CA LEU A 319 18.70 2.82 3.79
C LEU A 319 19.66 2.56 2.62
N ASN A 320 19.53 1.40 2.01
CA ASN A 320 20.41 0.93 0.94
C ASN A 320 19.73 1.19 -0.41
N LEU A 321 20.16 2.23 -1.10
CA LEU A 321 19.74 2.51 -2.47
C LEU A 321 20.46 1.55 -3.41
N THR A 322 19.78 0.47 -3.75
CA THR A 322 20.31 -0.58 -4.61
C THR A 322 20.48 -0.05 -6.03
N ASP A 323 19.48 0.71 -6.50
CA ASP A 323 19.52 1.38 -7.79
C ASP A 323 18.44 2.45 -7.89
N ALA A 324 18.82 3.71 -8.10
CA ALA A 324 17.96 4.71 -8.72
C ALA A 324 18.42 4.88 -10.18
N ARG A 325 17.50 4.67 -11.12
CA ARG A 325 17.82 4.61 -12.54
C ARG A 325 16.97 5.55 -13.37
N TYR A 326 17.61 6.14 -14.38
CA TYR A 326 16.97 6.85 -15.47
C TYR A 326 17.42 6.19 -16.77
N VAL A 327 16.49 5.60 -17.51
CA VAL A 327 16.76 4.83 -18.72
C VAL A 327 16.20 5.57 -19.92
N ARG A 328 17.00 5.78 -20.97
CA ARG A 328 16.55 6.36 -22.23
C ARG A 328 17.12 5.54 -23.39
N GLY A 329 16.25 4.72 -24.00
CA GLY A 329 16.67 3.78 -25.03
C GLY A 329 17.60 2.72 -24.47
N LYS A 330 18.84 2.66 -24.96
CA LYS A 330 19.86 1.70 -24.51
C LYS A 330 20.75 2.22 -23.38
N ASP A 331 20.70 3.52 -23.09
CA ASP A 331 21.57 4.17 -22.12
C ASP A 331 20.83 4.31 -20.79
N ALA A 332 21.52 4.03 -19.68
CA ALA A 332 20.96 4.12 -18.34
C ALA A 332 21.93 4.84 -17.39
N ALA A 333 21.42 5.87 -16.70
CA ALA A 333 22.10 6.50 -15.59
C ALA A 333 21.69 5.82 -14.28
N HIS A 334 22.63 5.66 -13.36
CA HIS A 334 22.45 4.94 -12.10
C HIS A 334 22.98 5.76 -10.93
N LEU A 335 22.25 5.76 -9.82
CA LEU A 335 22.71 6.22 -8.52
C LEU A 335 22.53 5.07 -7.52
N LYS A 336 23.60 4.69 -6.85
CA LYS A 336 23.63 3.59 -5.87
C LYS A 336 24.29 4.07 -4.60
N GLY A 337 24.01 3.45 -3.47
CA GLY A 337 24.66 3.82 -2.23
C GLY A 337 23.88 3.43 -0.99
N ALA A 338 24.30 3.96 0.14
CA ALA A 338 23.58 3.75 1.39
C ALA A 338 23.68 4.97 2.30
N PHE A 339 22.58 5.29 2.97
CA PHE A 339 22.63 5.98 4.25
C PHE A 339 22.75 4.91 5.33
N ALA A 340 23.92 4.86 5.97
CA ALA A 340 24.23 3.90 7.01
C ALA A 340 25.15 4.60 8.02
N TYR A 341 24.62 4.90 9.20
CA TYR A 341 25.41 5.55 10.22
C TYR A 341 26.54 4.65 10.69
N LYS A 342 27.76 5.18 10.65
CA LYS A 342 28.93 4.57 11.27
C LYS A 342 29.57 5.61 12.19
N ALA A 343 29.54 5.31 13.49
CA ALA A 343 30.19 6.14 14.50
C ALA A 343 31.67 6.38 14.14
N ALA A 344 32.18 7.56 14.50
CA ALA A 344 33.59 7.87 14.35
C ALA A 344 34.46 6.84 15.09
N ASP A 345 35.57 6.41 14.49
CA ASP A 345 36.54 5.57 15.18
C ASP A 345 37.18 6.40 16.31
N PRO A 346 37.08 5.99 17.59
CA PRO A 346 37.68 6.70 18.70
C PRO A 346 39.22 6.79 18.61
N ASN A 347 39.85 5.96 17.79
CA ASN A 347 41.29 5.96 17.54
C ASN A 347 41.68 6.68 16.23
N ALA A 348 40.72 7.26 15.51
CA ALA A 348 41.00 7.98 14.27
C ALA A 348 41.99 9.12 14.52
N GLN A 349 42.88 9.37 13.54
CA GLN A 349 43.85 10.46 13.59
C GLN A 349 43.80 11.29 12.30
N GLY A 350 44.30 12.53 12.38
CA GLY A 350 44.44 13.41 11.24
C GLY A 350 43.12 13.68 10.53
N GLN A 351 43.09 13.47 9.21
CA GLN A 351 41.91 13.77 8.39
C GLN A 351 40.71 12.88 8.73
N GLU A 352 40.91 11.65 9.20
CA GLU A 352 39.81 10.75 9.55
C GLU A 352 39.07 11.25 10.80
N LEU A 353 39.82 11.72 11.80
CA LEU A 353 39.25 12.34 13.00
C LEU A 353 38.46 13.61 12.65
N ALA A 354 38.95 14.43 11.73
CA ALA A 354 38.32 15.68 11.32
C ALA A 354 36.98 15.48 10.57
N ARG A 355 36.78 14.32 9.94
CA ARG A 355 35.54 14.01 9.20
C ARG A 355 34.37 13.68 10.14
N GLY A 356 34.66 13.06 11.28
CA GLY A 356 33.63 12.60 12.23
C GLY A 356 32.92 11.33 11.77
N ALA A 357 31.71 11.10 12.28
CA ALA A 357 30.93 9.91 11.93
C ALA A 357 30.58 9.89 10.43
N SER A 358 30.52 8.71 9.82
CA SER A 358 30.03 8.56 8.43
C SER A 358 28.52 8.39 8.44
N TRP A 359 27.84 9.09 7.52
CA TRP A 359 26.39 9.04 7.36
C TRP A 359 25.97 8.28 6.10
N GLY A 360 26.86 8.16 5.11
CA GLY A 360 26.58 7.41 3.90
C GLY A 360 27.54 7.68 2.75
N THR A 361 27.41 6.84 1.73
CA THR A 361 28.21 6.92 0.50
C THR A 361 27.31 6.62 -0.70
N PHE A 362 27.47 7.39 -1.77
CA PHE A 362 26.75 7.23 -3.03
C PHE A 362 27.68 7.25 -4.23
N GLU A 363 27.33 6.48 -5.23
CA GLU A 363 28.02 6.39 -6.51
C GLU A 363 27.03 6.68 -7.63
N LEU A 364 27.39 7.64 -8.48
CA LEU A 364 26.63 8.08 -9.64
C LEU A 364 27.36 7.67 -10.90
N ALA A 365 26.64 7.09 -11.85
CA ALA A 365 27.14 6.72 -13.17
C ALA A 365 26.19 7.25 -14.25
N ILE A 366 26.69 8.09 -15.16
CA ILE A 366 25.89 8.72 -16.23
C ILE A 366 26.60 8.50 -17.57
N PRO A 367 26.04 7.68 -18.49
CA PRO A 367 26.51 7.60 -19.86
C PRO A 367 26.61 8.99 -20.51
N GLN A 368 27.65 9.23 -21.29
CA GLN A 368 27.82 10.53 -21.99
C GLN A 368 26.60 10.94 -22.83
N ALA A 369 25.85 9.96 -23.35
CA ALA A 369 24.65 10.20 -24.15
C ALA A 369 23.47 10.79 -23.34
N LEU A 370 23.53 10.75 -22.01
CA LEU A 370 22.44 11.21 -21.13
C LEU A 370 22.68 12.57 -20.49
N ILE A 371 23.86 13.17 -20.67
CA ILE A 371 24.19 14.48 -20.10
C ILE A 371 24.64 15.46 -21.18
N ALA A 372 24.14 16.69 -21.12
CA ALA A 372 24.56 17.74 -22.03
C ALA A 372 26.06 18.03 -21.86
N LYS A 373 26.80 18.16 -22.97
CA LYS A 373 28.27 18.35 -22.96
C LYS A 373 28.71 19.56 -22.12
N GLN A 374 27.96 20.66 -22.17
CA GLN A 374 28.27 21.88 -21.42
C GLN A 374 28.12 21.66 -19.91
N THR A 375 27.02 21.01 -19.49
CA THR A 375 26.79 20.62 -18.09
C THR A 375 27.89 19.69 -17.60
N ALA A 376 28.21 18.65 -18.36
CA ALA A 376 29.28 17.70 -17.99
C ALA A 376 30.64 18.39 -17.83
N ALA A 377 30.99 19.33 -18.72
CA ALA A 377 32.27 20.04 -18.67
C ALA A 377 32.46 20.84 -17.37
N VAL A 378 31.41 21.46 -16.83
CA VAL A 378 31.46 22.20 -15.56
C VAL A 378 31.84 21.27 -14.41
N TYR A 379 31.16 20.13 -14.30
CA TYR A 379 31.40 19.17 -13.22
C TYR A 379 32.68 18.36 -13.41
N THR A 380 33.15 18.16 -14.64
CA THR A 380 34.48 17.59 -14.87
C THR A 380 35.59 18.57 -14.46
N ALA A 381 35.42 19.86 -14.75
CA ALA A 381 36.38 20.89 -14.36
C ALA A 381 36.50 21.07 -12.84
N SER A 382 35.40 20.91 -12.09
CA SER A 382 35.40 20.95 -10.62
C SER A 382 35.87 19.65 -9.95
N GLY A 383 36.16 18.61 -10.73
CA GLY A 383 36.52 17.27 -10.26
C GLY A 383 35.35 16.45 -9.72
N ASP A 384 34.11 16.91 -9.91
CA ASP A 384 32.90 16.26 -9.43
C ASP A 384 32.45 15.09 -10.30
N LEU A 385 32.78 15.12 -11.59
CA LEU A 385 32.60 13.99 -12.50
C LEU A 385 33.94 13.56 -13.11
N ARG A 386 34.16 12.25 -13.16
CA ARG A 386 35.29 11.62 -13.85
C ARG A 386 34.77 10.83 -15.04
N LEU A 387 35.26 11.10 -16.24
CA LEU A 387 34.90 10.34 -17.42
C LEU A 387 35.78 9.08 -17.52
N ILE A 388 35.17 7.90 -17.45
CA ILE A 388 35.82 6.60 -17.56
C ILE A 388 35.01 5.76 -18.56
N ASP A 389 35.65 5.30 -19.63
CA ASP A 389 35.05 4.42 -20.65
C ASP A 389 33.68 4.90 -21.18
N GLY A 390 33.54 6.21 -21.42
CA GLY A 390 32.30 6.79 -21.96
C GLY A 390 31.19 7.00 -20.92
N VAL A 391 31.48 6.83 -19.63
CA VAL A 391 30.57 7.03 -18.52
C VAL A 391 31.15 8.05 -17.55
N TYR A 392 30.38 9.08 -17.20
CA TYR A 392 30.74 9.98 -16.12
C TYR A 392 30.42 9.32 -14.78
N GLN A 393 31.40 9.28 -13.89
CA GLN A 393 31.30 8.67 -12.57
C GLN A 393 31.56 9.71 -11.48
N SER A 394 30.85 9.58 -10.36
CA SER A 394 31.08 10.36 -9.15
C SER A 394 30.87 9.52 -7.91
N LYS A 395 31.66 9.77 -6.87
CA LYS A 395 31.49 9.19 -5.54
C LYS A 395 31.28 10.30 -4.53
N LEU A 396 30.11 10.34 -3.91
CA LEU A 396 29.77 11.22 -2.80
C LEU A 396 29.94 10.48 -1.48
N GLU A 397 30.67 11.07 -0.54
CA GLU A 397 30.85 10.57 0.82
C GLU A 397 30.38 11.64 1.80
N ILE A 398 29.45 11.27 2.69
CA ILE A 398 28.81 12.18 3.64
C ILE A 398 29.26 11.79 5.04
N PHE A 399 29.90 12.74 5.72
CA PHE A 399 30.30 12.63 7.11
C PHE A 399 29.70 13.76 7.92
N GLU A 400 29.65 13.61 9.23
CA GLU A 400 29.13 14.60 10.19
C GLU A 400 29.67 16.01 9.94
N ASN A 401 30.98 16.16 9.70
CA ASN A 401 31.62 17.47 9.58
C ASN A 401 32.03 17.82 8.14
N ALA A 402 31.84 16.92 7.18
CA ALA A 402 32.38 17.09 5.84
C ALA A 402 31.64 16.25 4.78
N CYS A 403 31.47 16.83 3.60
CA CYS A 403 31.11 16.12 2.38
C CYS A 403 32.31 16.08 1.42
N PHE A 404 32.53 14.93 0.78
CA PHE A 404 33.52 14.77 -0.26
C PHE A 404 32.88 14.28 -1.54
N VAL A 405 33.35 14.80 -2.66
CA VAL A 405 33.04 14.28 -3.99
C VAL A 405 34.33 13.88 -4.67
N ASN A 406 34.46 12.60 -5.01
CA ASN A 406 35.67 12.03 -5.60
C ASN A 406 36.95 12.32 -4.77
N GLY A 407 36.81 12.38 -3.44
CA GLY A 407 37.87 12.74 -2.50
C GLY A 407 38.13 14.24 -2.33
N ASN A 408 37.46 15.12 -3.08
CA ASN A 408 37.56 16.56 -2.95
C ASN A 408 36.56 17.08 -1.92
N TYR A 409 37.02 17.90 -0.97
CA TYR A 409 36.16 18.52 0.05
C TYR A 409 35.15 19.49 -0.59
N LYS A 410 33.88 19.42 -0.17
CA LYS A 410 32.78 20.25 -0.70
C LYS A 410 32.07 21.10 0.34
N GLY A 411 32.36 20.93 1.63
CA GLY A 411 31.75 21.71 2.71
C GLY A 411 31.14 20.83 3.79
N ASN A 412 30.48 21.46 4.76
CA ASN A 412 29.74 20.77 5.82
C ASN A 412 28.31 20.42 5.33
N PRO A 413 27.82 19.18 5.55
CA PRO A 413 26.50 18.76 5.10
C PRO A 413 25.34 19.61 5.63
N ILE A 414 25.43 20.11 6.87
CA ILE A 414 24.37 20.93 7.47
C ILE A 414 24.24 22.28 6.74
N ALA A 415 25.37 22.86 6.32
CA ALA A 415 25.38 24.08 5.52
C ALA A 415 24.86 23.86 4.09
N LEU A 416 25.03 22.66 3.54
CA LEU A 416 24.49 22.25 2.24
C LEU A 416 22.97 22.01 2.30
N LEU A 417 22.46 21.46 3.40
CA LEU A 417 21.02 21.25 3.61
C LEU A 417 20.26 22.55 3.90
N SER A 418 20.89 23.55 4.52
CA SER A 418 20.27 24.87 4.75
C SER A 418 20.08 25.72 3.48
N LEU A 419 20.55 25.24 2.32
CA LEU A 419 20.39 25.89 1.02
C LEU A 419 19.18 25.37 0.23
N PHE A 420 18.44 24.38 0.77
CA PHE A 420 17.25 23.80 0.17
C PHE A 420 15.98 24.19 0.92
#